data_AF-A0A2G9Y2U2-F1
#
_entry.id   AF-A0A2G9Y2U2-F1
#
_cell.length_a   1.000
_cell.length_b   1.000
_cell.length_c   1.000
_cell.angle_alpha   90.00
_cell.angle_beta   90.00
_cell.angle_gamma   90.00
#
_symmetry.space_group_name_H-M   'P 1'
#
loop_
_entity.id
_entity.type
_entity.pdbx_description
1 polymer ?
#
loop_
_entity_poly.entity_id
_entity_poly.type
_entity_poly.pdbx_seq_one_letter_code
_entity_poly.pdbx_strand_id
1 'polypeptide(L)'
;MQGDRPISEMLEPNTKDITGEYESHLSNLMLKPLAISDLTDMRKRLVSLVQRDVFIQYYDFIMSFVEGEPNYNLLKKDISVFPGIKWKQLNIRKMGLRKRQLEIKKLMNLKNKILGGNK
;
A
#
# COMPACT_ATOMS: atom_id res chain seq x y z
N MET A 1 0.16 17.09 -3.52
CA MET A 1 0.56 16.47 -2.24
C MET A 1 0.32 14.95 -2.30
N GLN A 2 1.20 14.18 -2.94
CA GLN A 2 1.19 12.72 -2.84
C GLN A 2 2.02 12.32 -1.60
N GLY A 3 1.46 12.42 -0.39
CA GLY A 3 2.21 12.14 0.85
C GLY A 3 1.38 11.68 2.05
N ASP A 4 0.07 11.94 2.06
CA ASP A 4 -0.76 11.77 3.26
C ASP A 4 -1.65 10.52 3.26
N ARG A 5 -1.51 9.66 2.25
CA ARG A 5 -2.27 8.40 2.21
C ARG A 5 -1.86 7.49 3.36
N PRO A 6 -2.80 6.94 4.13
CA PRO A 6 -2.51 5.89 5.12
C PRO A 6 -1.85 4.68 4.47
N ILE A 7 -1.05 3.92 5.22
CA ILE A 7 -0.34 2.74 4.70
C ILE A 7 -1.35 1.67 4.28
N SER A 8 -2.44 1.49 5.02
CA SER A 8 -3.54 0.59 4.69
C SER A 8 -4.13 0.87 3.30
N GLU A 9 -4.30 2.16 2.95
CA GLU A 9 -4.79 2.58 1.63
C GLU A 9 -3.76 2.32 0.52
N MET A 10 -2.46 2.40 0.82
CA MET A 10 -1.41 2.07 -0.16
C MET A 10 -1.37 0.56 -0.45
N LEU A 11 -1.65 -0.26 0.56
CA LEU A 11 -1.66 -1.72 0.45
C LEU A 11 -2.97 -2.27 -0.11
N GLU A 12 -4.08 -1.57 0.10
CA GLU A 12 -5.41 -1.90 -0.44
C GLU A 12 -6.01 -0.66 -1.12
N PRO A 13 -5.52 -0.29 -2.32
CA PRO A 13 -5.93 0.93 -2.99
C PRO A 13 -7.33 0.80 -3.60
N ASN A 14 -8.12 1.87 -3.50
CA ASN A 14 -9.42 1.96 -4.17
C ASN A 14 -9.28 1.73 -5.69
N THR A 15 -10.14 0.87 -6.23
CA THR A 15 -10.27 0.68 -7.68
C THR A 15 -10.89 1.92 -8.29
N LYS A 16 -10.25 2.46 -9.33
CA LYS A 16 -10.80 3.51 -10.18
C LYS A 16 -11.24 2.85 -11.48
N ASP A 17 -12.44 3.15 -11.94
CA ASP A 17 -12.82 2.85 -13.31
C ASP A 17 -12.01 3.75 -14.25
N ILE A 18 -11.25 3.13 -15.15
CA ILE A 18 -10.37 3.81 -16.10
C ILE A 18 -10.89 3.69 -17.54
N THR A 19 -12.12 3.21 -17.75
CA THR A 19 -12.66 2.93 -19.09
C THR A 19 -12.68 4.18 -19.96
N GLY A 20 -13.18 5.29 -19.43
CA GLY A 20 -13.22 6.55 -20.17
C GLY A 20 -11.83 7.05 -20.58
N GLU A 21 -10.86 7.09 -19.67
CA GLU A 21 -9.50 7.51 -20.00
C GLU A 21 -8.78 6.52 -20.92
N TYR A 22 -9.06 5.23 -20.79
CA TYR A 22 -8.50 4.18 -21.64
C TYR A 22 -8.94 4.35 -23.09
N GLU A 23 -10.24 4.49 -23.33
CA GLU A 23 -10.82 4.58 -24.67
C GLU A 23 -10.46 5.89 -25.37
N SER A 24 -10.46 7.01 -24.64
CA SER A 24 -10.25 8.34 -25.23
C SER A 24 -8.78 8.67 -25.50
N HIS A 25 -7.84 8.11 -24.73
CA HIS A 25 -6.42 8.48 -24.82
C HIS A 25 -5.51 7.27 -25.04
N LEU A 26 -5.63 6.25 -24.19
CA LEU A 26 -4.61 5.21 -24.09
C LEU A 26 -4.66 4.22 -25.27
N SER A 27 -5.87 3.83 -25.69
CA SER A 27 -6.11 2.88 -26.79
C SER A 27 -5.44 3.32 -28.09
N ASN A 28 -5.51 4.61 -28.42
CA ASN A 28 -5.00 5.20 -29.66
C ASN A 28 -3.46 5.40 -29.65
N LEU A 29 -2.82 5.29 -28.49
CA LEU A 29 -1.37 5.48 -28.32
C LEU A 29 -0.59 4.16 -28.28
N MET A 30 -1.28 3.03 -28.24
CA MET A 30 -0.66 1.71 -28.06
C MET A 30 -0.20 1.12 -29.41
N LEU A 31 1.09 0.80 -29.51
CA LEU A 31 1.66 0.13 -30.69
C LEU A 31 1.20 -1.34 -30.83
N LYS A 32 0.72 -1.94 -29.74
CA LYS A 32 0.17 -3.29 -29.71
C LYS A 32 -1.21 -3.26 -29.04
N PRO A 33 -2.20 -4.01 -29.56
CA PRO A 33 -3.49 -4.13 -28.89
C PRO A 33 -3.31 -4.62 -27.46
N LEU A 34 -3.87 -3.88 -26.52
CA LEU A 34 -3.99 -4.25 -25.12
C LEU A 34 -5.47 -4.20 -24.77
N ALA A 35 -5.96 -5.07 -23.90
CA ALA A 35 -7.32 -4.93 -23.39
C ALA A 35 -7.29 -4.17 -22.05
N ILE A 36 -8.35 -3.40 -21.79
CA ILE A 36 -8.52 -2.77 -20.47
C ILE A 36 -8.60 -3.82 -19.34
N SER A 37 -9.13 -5.01 -19.64
CA SER A 37 -9.13 -6.16 -18.73
C SER A 37 -7.70 -6.53 -18.31
N ASP A 38 -6.74 -6.52 -19.24
CA ASP A 38 -5.35 -6.86 -18.95
C ASP A 38 -4.74 -5.88 -17.94
N LEU A 39 -5.03 -4.58 -18.08
CA LEU A 39 -4.57 -3.55 -17.14
C LEU A 39 -5.20 -3.73 -15.75
N THR A 40 -6.50 -4.00 -15.69
CA THR A 40 -7.21 -4.15 -14.43
C THR A 40 -6.82 -5.45 -13.70
N ASP A 41 -6.61 -6.54 -14.44
CA ASP A 41 -6.17 -7.82 -13.87
C ASP A 41 -4.70 -7.78 -13.45
N MET A 42 -3.83 -7.14 -14.25
CA MET A 42 -2.45 -6.87 -13.84
C MET A 42 -2.41 -6.05 -12.55
N ARG A 43 -3.25 -5.02 -12.41
CA ARG A 43 -3.35 -4.24 -11.17
C ARG A 43 -3.74 -5.11 -9.98
N LYS A 44 -4.76 -5.96 -10.10
CA LYS A 44 -5.18 -6.88 -9.02
C LYS A 44 -4.03 -7.81 -8.62
N ARG A 45 -3.30 -8.32 -9.61
CA ARG A 45 -2.13 -9.19 -9.38
C ARG A 45 -1.01 -8.46 -8.66
N LEU A 46 -0.65 -7.25 -9.09
CA LEU A 46 0.40 -6.45 -8.44
C LEU A 46 0.05 -6.12 -6.99
N VAL A 47 -1.20 -5.71 -6.71
CA VAL A 47 -1.67 -5.46 -5.35
C VAL A 47 -1.55 -6.74 -4.51
N SER A 48 -1.99 -7.89 -5.04
CA SER A 48 -1.90 -9.17 -4.36
C SER A 48 -0.45 -9.57 -4.04
N LEU A 49 0.48 -9.34 -4.97
CA LEU A 49 1.91 -9.61 -4.76
C LEU A 49 2.50 -8.71 -3.68
N VAL A 50 2.24 -7.39 -3.73
CA VAL A 50 2.70 -6.48 -2.68
C VAL A 50 2.14 -6.87 -1.30
N GLN A 51 0.86 -7.25 -1.25
CA GLN A 51 0.23 -7.70 -0.01
C GLN A 51 0.90 -8.96 0.56
N ARG A 52 1.15 -9.98 -0.26
CA ARG A 52 1.73 -11.25 0.21
C ARG A 52 3.24 -11.16 0.45
N ASP A 53 3.97 -10.58 -0.49
CA ASP A 53 5.43 -10.66 -0.50
C ASP A 53 6.08 -9.51 0.27
N VAL A 54 5.38 -8.38 0.43
CA VAL A 54 5.91 -7.23 1.18
C VAL A 54 5.17 -7.05 2.50
N PHE A 55 3.85 -6.87 2.48
CA PHE A 55 3.13 -6.53 3.71
C PHE A 55 3.17 -7.65 4.76
N ILE A 56 2.94 -8.91 4.37
CA ILE A 56 3.04 -10.03 5.33
C ILE A 56 4.49 -10.22 5.80
N GLN A 57 5.47 -10.16 4.91
CA GLN A 57 6.88 -10.32 5.25
C GLN A 57 7.36 -9.27 6.27
N TYR A 58 6.93 -8.02 6.12
CA TYR A 58 7.37 -6.89 6.95
C TYR A 58 6.29 -6.40 7.92
N TYR A 59 5.31 -7.25 8.25
CA TYR A 59 4.13 -6.85 9.03
C TYR A 59 4.53 -6.19 10.37
N ASP A 60 5.39 -6.84 11.15
CA ASP A 60 5.77 -6.35 12.47
C ASP A 60 6.52 -5.01 12.40
N PHE A 61 7.36 -4.83 11.37
CA PHE A 61 8.01 -3.55 11.12
C PHE A 61 6.98 -2.46 10.80
N ILE A 62 6.07 -2.73 9.86
CA ILE A 62 5.02 -1.78 9.44
C ILE A 62 4.13 -1.39 10.63
N MET A 63 3.79 -2.34 11.51
CA MET A 63 3.02 -2.07 12.72
C MET A 63 3.75 -1.13 13.67
N SER A 64 5.00 -1.44 14.03
CA SER A 64 5.82 -0.56 14.89
C SER A 64 5.97 0.85 14.29
N PHE A 65 6.07 0.94 12.96
CA PHE A 65 6.16 2.18 12.23
C PHE A 65 4.89 3.03 12.38
N VAL A 66 3.70 2.43 12.21
CA VAL A 66 2.40 3.10 12.37
C VAL A 66 2.09 3.46 13.82
N GLU A 67 2.58 2.67 14.78
CA GLU A 67 2.44 2.96 16.21
C GLU A 67 3.19 4.23 16.63
N GLY A 68 4.26 4.57 15.91
CA GLY A 68 5.05 5.79 16.13
C GLY A 68 6.47 5.53 16.63
N GLU A 69 6.79 4.28 16.93
CA GLU A 69 8.07 3.80 17.48
C GLU A 69 8.64 2.68 16.59
N PRO A 70 9.17 3.02 15.40
CA PRO A 70 9.61 2.03 14.42
C PRO A 70 10.79 1.21 14.93
N ASN A 71 10.63 -0.12 14.91
CA ASN A 71 11.68 -1.05 15.27
C ASN A 71 12.53 -1.40 14.04
N TYR A 72 13.57 -0.61 13.79
CA TYR A 72 14.47 -0.82 12.64
C TYR A 72 15.28 -2.13 12.72
N ASN A 73 15.39 -2.77 13.88
CA ASN A 73 16.07 -4.07 14.01
C ASN A 73 15.33 -5.21 13.28
N LEU A 74 14.06 -5.00 12.90
CA LEU A 74 13.30 -5.92 12.07
C LEU A 74 13.69 -5.87 10.59
N LEU A 75 14.58 -4.94 10.20
CA LEU A 75 15.09 -4.79 8.85
C LEU A 75 16.57 -5.16 8.78
N LYS A 76 16.98 -5.73 7.64
CA LYS A 76 18.39 -6.04 7.37
C LYS A 76 19.24 -4.81 7.06
N LYS A 77 18.61 -3.67 6.79
CA LYS A 77 19.26 -2.41 6.42
C LYS A 77 18.60 -1.27 7.18
N ASP A 78 19.42 -0.34 7.65
CA ASP A 78 18.91 0.90 8.24
C ASP A 78 18.35 1.80 7.14
N ILE A 79 17.03 2.01 7.17
CA ILE A 79 16.30 2.90 6.26
C ILE A 79 15.94 4.24 6.93
N SER A 80 16.28 4.43 8.21
CA SER A 80 15.94 5.63 8.98
C SER A 80 16.58 6.90 8.41
N VAL A 81 17.67 6.75 7.63
CA VAL A 81 18.41 7.83 6.99
C VAL A 81 17.63 8.49 5.84
N PHE A 82 16.70 7.78 5.20
CA PHE A 82 16.05 8.27 3.99
C PHE A 82 15.03 9.40 4.30
N PRO A 83 15.06 10.51 3.54
CA PRO A 83 14.15 11.64 3.77
C PRO A 83 12.67 11.26 3.75
N GLY A 84 12.26 10.36 2.85
CA GLY A 84 10.88 9.89 2.74
C GLY A 84 10.41 9.11 3.98
N ILE A 85 11.31 8.32 4.59
CA ILE A 85 11.03 7.56 5.81
C ILE A 85 10.86 8.53 6.99
N LYS A 86 11.78 9.50 7.13
CA LYS A 86 11.68 10.56 8.15
C LYS A 86 10.38 11.37 8.03
N TRP A 87 10.02 11.76 6.81
CA TRP A 87 8.79 12.48 6.53
C TRP A 87 7.54 11.67 6.90
N LYS A 88 7.50 10.40 6.53
CA LYS A 88 6.37 9.53 6.87
C LYS A 88 6.24 9.35 8.38
N GLN A 89 7.36 9.19 9.08
CA GLN A 89 7.36 9.08 10.54
C GLN A 89 6.85 10.35 11.22
N LEU A 90 7.23 11.53 10.71
CA LEU A 90 6.71 12.81 11.19
C LEU A 90 5.19 12.89 11.03
N ASN A 91 4.65 12.47 9.88
CA ASN A 91 3.21 12.46 9.61
C ASN A 91 2.45 11.50 10.53
N ILE A 92 3.02 10.32 10.82
CA ILE A 92 2.42 9.35 11.75
C ILE A 92 2.40 9.90 13.18
N ARG A 93 3.48 10.55 13.62
CA ARG A 93 3.54 11.17 14.96
C ARG A 93 2.52 12.30 15.11
N LYS A 94 2.28 13.07 14.04
CA LYS A 94 1.23 14.11 13.97
C LYS A 94 -0.19 13.55 13.82
N MET A 95 -0.34 12.26 13.52
CA MET A 95 -1.64 11.61 13.38
C MET A 95 -2.33 11.50 14.74
N GLY A 96 -3.55 12.02 14.85
CA GLY A 96 -4.35 11.92 16.08
C GLY A 96 -4.65 10.46 16.47
N LEU A 97 -4.76 10.21 17.78
CA LEU A 97 -4.89 8.86 18.36
C LEU A 97 -5.99 8.01 17.71
N ARG A 98 -7.19 8.58 17.51
CA ARG A 98 -8.32 7.87 16.88
C ARG A 98 -8.00 7.42 15.44
N LYS A 99 -7.35 8.30 14.66
CA LYS A 99 -6.97 7.98 13.27
C LYS A 99 -5.87 6.92 13.23
N ARG A 100 -4.92 6.96 14.16
CA ARG A 100 -3.86 5.95 14.30
C ARG A 100 -4.43 4.58 14.69
N GLN A 101 -5.33 4.53 15.66
CA GLN A 101 -6.01 3.28 16.06
C GLN A 101 -6.84 2.69 14.91
N LEU A 102 -7.55 3.53 14.15
CA LEU A 102 -8.28 3.07 12.98
C LEU A 102 -7.33 2.47 11.93
N GLU A 103 -6.18 3.11 11.69
CA GLU A 103 -5.18 2.62 10.74
C GLU A 103 -4.61 1.26 11.16
N ILE A 104 -4.24 1.11 12.44
CA ILE A 104 -3.79 -0.14 13.04
C ILE A 104 -4.85 -1.24 12.84
N LYS A 105 -6.11 -0.94 13.13
CA LYS A 105 -7.22 -1.89 12.94
C LYS A 105 -7.38 -2.32 11.48
N LYS A 106 -7.26 -1.38 10.53
CA LYS A 106 -7.31 -1.70 9.09
C LYS A 106 -6.19 -2.64 8.68
N LEU A 107 -4.97 -2.41 9.14
CA LEU A 107 -3.82 -3.28 8.84
C LEU A 107 -3.99 -4.68 9.43
N MET A 108 -4.49 -4.79 10.67
CA MET A 108 -4.81 -6.09 11.30
C MET A 108 -5.88 -6.85 10.50
N ASN A 109 -6.95 -6.17 10.11
CA ASN A 109 -8.01 -6.76 9.29
C ASN A 109 -7.48 -7.21 7.93
N LEU A 110 -6.62 -6.41 7.30
CA LEU A 110 -5.99 -6.74 6.02
C LEU A 110 -5.10 -7.99 6.16
N LYS A 111 -4.28 -8.10 7.21
CA LYS A 111 -3.48 -9.31 7.49
C LYS A 111 -4.38 -10.54 7.60
N ASN A 112 -5.46 -10.46 8.37
CA ASN A 112 -6.40 -11.57 8.53
C ASN A 112 -7.07 -11.95 7.20
N LYS A 113 -7.45 -10.96 6.39
CA LYS A 113 -8.01 -11.18 5.04
C LYS A 113 -7.02 -11.90 4.13
N ILE A 114 -5.75 -11.50 4.12
CA ILE A 114 -4.71 -12.11 3.28
C ILE A 114 -4.41 -13.55 3.73
N LEU A 115 -4.29 -13.78 5.03
CA LEU A 115 -3.97 -15.12 5.57
C LEU A 115 -5.19 -16.07 5.52
N GLY A 116 -6.39 -15.56 5.70
CA GLY A 116 -7.65 -16.32 5.66
C GLY A 116 -8.18 -16.59 4.25
N GLY A 117 -7.75 -15.81 3.25
CA GLY A 117 -8.14 -15.96 1.84
C GLY A 117 -7.39 -17.04 1.06
N ASN A 118 -6.59 -17.87 1.72
CA ASN A 118 -5.87 -19.02 1.14
C ASN A 118 -6.59 -20.37 1.39
N LYS A 119 -7.93 -20.36 1.47
CA LYS A 119 -8.76 -21.58 1.43
C LYS A 119 -9.53 -21.64 0.11
#